data_AF-A0A1J0W354-F1
#
_entry.id   AF-A0A1J0W354-F1
#
_cell.length_a   1.000
_cell.length_b   1.000
_cell.length_c   1.000
_cell.angle_alpha   90.00
_cell.angle_beta   90.00
_cell.angle_gamma   90.00
#
_symmetry.space_group_name_H-M   'P 1'
#
loop_
_entity.id
_entity.type
_entity.pdbx_description
1 polymer ?
#
loop_
_entity_poly.entity_id
_entity_poly.type
_entity_poly.pdbx_seq_one_letter_code
_entity_poly.pdbx_strand_id
1 'polypeptide(L)'
;MAGTVATSGGNVVLTVPGPIAGGTSFTPPAVTINVTAGAAGTPITSKYAGTSYASPGMTMTTNVAFIGNVATACYPNPSPTLTTTSVT
;
A
#
# COMPACT_ATOMS: atom_id res chain seq x y z
N MET A 1 -11.81 -10.95 6.49
CA MET A 1 -12.13 -10.54 5.11
C MET A 1 -10.87 -10.74 4.28
N ALA A 2 -10.97 -11.36 3.09
CA ALA A 2 -9.78 -11.58 2.25
C ALA A 2 -9.48 -10.30 1.47
N GLY A 3 -8.26 -9.80 1.57
CA GLY A 3 -7.76 -8.76 0.67
C GLY A 3 -7.32 -9.37 -0.67
N THR A 4 -7.33 -8.56 -1.73
CA THR A 4 -6.79 -8.96 -3.04
C THR A 4 -5.50 -8.22 -3.31
N VAL A 5 -4.54 -8.88 -3.95
CA VAL A 5 -3.25 -8.29 -4.32
C VAL A 5 -3.10 -8.30 -5.83
N ALA A 6 -2.69 -7.18 -6.41
CA ALA A 6 -2.40 -7.03 -7.82
C ALA A 6 -1.09 -6.26 -8.03
N THR A 7 -0.42 -6.50 -9.15
CA THR A 7 0.74 -5.68 -9.58
C THR A 7 0.29 -4.66 -10.62
N SER A 8 0.72 -3.41 -10.46
CA SER A 8 0.39 -2.33 -11.40
C SER A 8 1.49 -1.28 -11.43
N GLY A 9 2.07 -1.03 -12.61
CA GLY A 9 3.06 0.04 -12.81
C GLY A 9 4.29 -0.05 -11.89
N GLY A 10 4.73 -1.26 -11.52
CA GLY A 10 5.83 -1.48 -10.58
C GLY A 10 5.43 -1.46 -9.10
N ASN A 11 4.17 -1.22 -8.78
CA ASN A 11 3.62 -1.28 -7.43
C ASN A 11 2.91 -2.61 -7.15
N VAL A 12 2.92 -3.03 -5.89
CA VAL A 12 2.04 -4.07 -5.36
C VAL A 12 0.89 -3.38 -4.64
N VAL A 13 -0.33 -3.60 -5.11
CA VAL A 13 -1.55 -2.96 -4.60
C VAL A 13 -2.35 -3.98 -3.81
N LEU A 14 -2.55 -3.71 -2.51
CA LEU A 14 -3.44 -4.48 -1.64
C LEU A 14 -4.79 -3.76 -1.54
N THR A 15 -5.86 -4.44 -1.93
CA THR A 15 -7.23 -3.95 -1.74
C THR A 15 -7.90 -4.76 -0.64
N VAL A 16 -8.35 -4.08 0.42
CA VAL A 16 -9.15 -4.67 1.48
C VAL A 16 -10.59 -4.17 1.33
N PRO A 17 -11.55 -5.03 0.95
CA PRO A 17 -12.95 -4.62 0.90
C PRO A 17 -13.48 -4.35 2.31
N GLY A 18 -14.34 -3.35 2.43
CA GLY A 18 -15.07 -3.06 3.67
C GLY A 18 -16.19 -4.08 3.95
N PRO A 19 -16.91 -3.90 5.08
CA PRO A 19 -16.78 -2.77 6.01
C PRO A 19 -15.59 -2.94 6.97
N ILE A 20 -14.83 -1.86 7.17
CA ILE A 20 -13.83 -1.74 8.23
C ILE A 20 -14.46 -0.88 9.32
N ALA A 21 -14.53 -1.40 10.55
CA ALA A 21 -15.12 -0.66 11.66
C ALA A 21 -14.32 0.63 11.94
N GLY A 22 -15.03 1.76 11.98
CA GLY A 22 -14.44 3.03 12.38
C GLY A 22 -14.11 3.06 13.87
N GLY A 23 -13.14 3.90 14.26
CA GLY A 23 -12.75 4.08 15.67
C GLY A 23 -11.88 2.96 16.24
N THR A 24 -11.49 1.97 15.44
CA THR A 24 -10.59 0.89 15.83
C THR A 24 -9.33 0.85 14.96
N SER A 25 -8.24 0.29 15.48
CA SER A 25 -7.10 -0.08 14.65
C SER A 25 -7.46 -1.24 13.72
N PHE A 26 -7.00 -1.16 12.48
CA PHE A 26 -7.13 -2.24 11.50
C PHE A 26 -5.75 -2.74 11.12
N THR A 27 -5.54 -4.06 11.18
CA THR A 27 -4.33 -4.70 10.69
C THR A 27 -4.62 -5.32 9.33
N PRO A 28 -3.98 -4.85 8.25
CA PRO A 28 -4.10 -5.46 6.93
C PRO A 28 -3.68 -6.95 6.94
N PRO A 29 -4.24 -7.77 6.03
CA PRO A 29 -3.76 -9.14 5.86
C PRO A 29 -2.27 -9.14 5.46
N ALA A 30 -1.53 -10.13 5.94
CA ALA A 30 -0.15 -10.34 5.51
C ALA A 30 -0.10 -10.64 4.01
N VAL A 31 0.87 -10.03 3.32
CA VAL A 31 1.10 -10.24 1.88
C VAL A 31 2.51 -10.77 1.68
N THR A 32 2.64 -11.87 0.97
CA THR A 32 3.94 -12.40 0.53
C THR A 32 4.23 -11.88 -0.87
N ILE A 33 5.36 -11.17 -1.03
CA ILE A 33 5.79 -10.62 -2.31
C ILE A 33 7.02 -11.42 -2.76
N ASN A 34 6.87 -12.21 -3.82
CA ASN A 34 7.98 -12.92 -4.44
C ASN A 34 8.59 -12.04 -5.54
N VAL A 35 9.85 -11.67 -5.37
CA VAL A 35 10.61 -10.86 -6.33
C VAL A 35 11.76 -11.67 -6.89
N THR A 36 12.05 -11.48 -8.18
CA THR A 36 13.26 -12.06 -8.80
C THR A 36 14.34 -11.00 -8.81
N ALA A 37 15.54 -11.38 -8.33
CA ALA A 37 16.69 -10.49 -8.35
C ALA A 37 17.10 -10.15 -9.79
N GLY A 38 17.46 -8.89 -10.01
CA GLY A 38 18.05 -8.42 -11.25
C GLY A 38 19.55 -8.69 -11.31
N ALA A 39 20.29 -7.75 -11.89
CA ALA A 39 21.74 -7.83 -11.93
C ALA A 39 22.38 -7.69 -10.54
N ALA A 40 23.49 -8.40 -10.32
CA ALA A 40 24.35 -8.20 -9.16
C ALA A 40 24.75 -6.72 -9.01
N GLY A 41 24.82 -6.26 -7.76
CA GLY A 41 25.08 -4.86 -7.41
C GLY A 41 23.85 -3.95 -7.40
N THR A 42 22.68 -4.39 -7.90
CA THR A 42 21.44 -3.61 -7.83
C THR A 42 20.55 -4.12 -6.70
N PRO A 43 20.44 -3.40 -5.56
CA PRO A 43 19.62 -3.85 -4.45
C PRO A 43 18.13 -3.77 -4.80
N ILE A 44 17.35 -4.74 -4.30
CA ILE A 44 15.89 -4.67 -4.32
C ILE A 44 15.45 -3.86 -3.10
N THR A 45 14.89 -2.68 -3.32
CA THR A 45 14.38 -1.82 -2.24
C THR A 45 12.87 -1.70 -2.36
N SER A 46 12.14 -2.04 -1.30
CA SER A 46 10.70 -1.82 -1.22
C SER A 46 10.39 -0.60 -0.35
N LYS A 47 9.50 0.27 -0.84
CA LYS A 47 9.01 1.46 -0.14
C LYS A 47 7.49 1.54 -0.24
N TYR A 48 6.87 2.39 0.56
CA TYR A 48 5.49 2.78 0.29
C TYR A 48 5.41 3.54 -1.03
N ALA A 49 4.38 3.20 -1.82
CA ALA A 49 4.05 3.92 -3.05
C ALA A 49 3.57 5.35 -2.75
N GLY A 50 3.47 6.15 -3.81
CA GLY A 50 2.91 7.50 -3.78
C GLY A 50 3.91 8.61 -3.48
N THR A 51 3.68 9.78 -4.08
CA THR A 51 4.57 10.95 -3.99
C THR A 51 3.81 12.27 -3.80
N SER A 52 2.49 12.28 -3.95
CA SER A 52 1.64 13.46 -3.77
C SER A 52 0.18 13.05 -3.55
N TYR A 53 -0.70 14.00 -3.24
CA TYR A 53 -2.15 13.73 -3.17
C TYR A 53 -2.77 13.36 -4.54
N ALA A 54 -2.15 13.78 -5.65
CA ALA A 54 -2.56 13.39 -7.01
C ALA A 54 -2.01 12.00 -7.41
N SER A 55 -0.97 11.52 -6.71
CA SER A 55 -0.40 10.18 -6.86
C SER A 55 -0.24 9.53 -5.48
N PRO A 56 -1.35 9.13 -4.85
CA PRO A 56 -1.35 8.66 -3.46
C PRO A 56 -0.79 7.25 -3.34
N GLY A 57 -0.23 6.95 -2.16
CA GLY A 57 0.25 5.62 -1.79
C GLY A 57 -0.80 4.76 -1.10
N MET A 58 -1.82 5.42 -0.52
CA MET A 58 -2.91 4.78 0.19
C MET A 58 -4.18 5.56 -0.03
N THR A 59 -5.27 4.83 -0.29
CA THR A 59 -6.61 5.39 -0.43
C THR A 59 -7.58 4.63 0.45
N MET A 60 -8.50 5.34 1.09
CA MET A 60 -9.57 4.77 1.89
C MET A 60 -10.88 5.49 1.56
N THR A 61 -11.99 4.76 1.53
CA THR A 61 -13.33 5.34 1.46
C THR A 61 -14.05 5.07 2.76
N THR A 62 -14.42 6.13 3.46
CA THR A 62 -15.16 6.05 4.72
C THR A 62 -16.62 6.39 4.45
N ASN A 63 -17.54 5.53 4.90
CA ASN A 63 -18.94 5.86 4.91
C ASN A 63 -19.27 6.61 6.21
N VAL A 64 -19.64 7.87 6.10
CA VAL A 64 -20.01 8.72 7.24
C VAL A 64 -21.52 8.85 7.27
N ALA A 65 -22.14 8.47 8.38
CA ALA A 65 -23.59 8.54 8.54
C ALA A 65 -24.12 9.93 8.19
N PHE A 66 -25.21 10.00 7.41
CA PHE A 66 -25.86 11.23 6.94
C PHE A 66 -25.04 12.12 5.99
N ILE A 67 -23.75 11.84 5.76
CA ILE A 67 -22.88 12.57 4.81
C ILE A 67 -22.61 11.74 3.55
N GLY A 68 -22.51 10.41 3.67
CA GLY A 68 -22.22 9.50 2.56
C GLY A 68 -20.75 9.10 2.50
N ASN A 69 -20.27 8.74 1.31
CA ASN A 69 -18.91 8.25 1.10
C ASN A 69 -17.90 9.40 0.99
N VAL A 70 -16.86 9.36 1.82
CA VAL A 70 -15.77 10.32 1.84
C VAL A 70 -14.48 9.62 1.46
N ALA A 71 -13.85 10.04 0.37
CA ALA A 71 -12.56 9.53 -0.07
C ALA A 71 -11.42 10.23 0.69
N THR A 72 -10.47 9.44 1.16
CA THR A 72 -9.22 9.90 1.79
C THR A 72 -8.05 9.37 1.00
N ALA A 73 -7.05 10.21 0.75
CA ALA A 73 -5.84 9.88 0.02
C ALA A 73 -4.62 10.34 0.81
N CYS A 74 -3.63 9.46 0.95
CA CYS A 74 -2.43 9.69 1.74
C CYS A 74 -1.19 9.28 0.93
N TYR A 75 -0.08 9.96 1.16
CA TYR A 75 1.24 9.52 0.69
C TYR A 75 2.27 9.81 1.79
N PRO A 76 3.28 8.93 1.96
CA PRO A 76 4.31 9.16 2.95
C PRO A 76 5.36 10.13 2.41
N ASN A 77 5.72 11.12 3.23
CA ASN A 77 6.77 12.07 2.91
C ASN A 77 7.60 12.42 4.16
N PRO A 78 8.89 12.01 4.23
CA PRO A 78 9.60 11.17 3.26
C PRO A 78 9.07 9.72 3.24
N SER A 79 9.14 9.04 2.10
CA SER A 79 8.72 7.62 2.00
C SER A 79 9.74 6.70 2.67
N PRO A 80 9.35 5.94 3.72
CA PRO A 80 10.27 5.07 4.43
C PRO A 80 10.62 3.83 3.60
N THR A 81 11.86 3.36 3.77
CA THR A 81 12.26 2.06 3.25
C THR A 81 11.69 0.96 4.14
N LEU A 82 10.95 0.04 3.54
CA LEU A 82 10.36 -1.11 4.23
C LEU A 82 11.35 -2.28 4.30
N THR A 83 12.05 -2.54 3.20
CA THR A 83 13.01 -3.65 3.11
C THR A 83 14.05 -3.32 2.05
N THR A 84 15.28 -3.79 2.27
CA THR A 84 16.36 -3.75 1.29
C THR A 84 16.98 -5.14 1.23
N THR A 85 17.09 -5.70 0.03
CA THR A 85 17.76 -6.97 -0.23
C THR A 85 18.91 -6.72 -1.19
N SER A 86 20.13 -6.97 -0.74
CA SER A 86 21.33 -6.88 -1.58
C SER A 86 21.39 -8.06 -2.55
N VAL A 87 21.72 -7.76 -3.81
CA VAL A 87 21.98 -8.77 -4.84
C VAL A 87 23.48 -8.74 -5.11
N THR A 88 24.17 -9.86 -4.85
CA THR A 88 25.63 -10.02 -5.01
C THR A 88 25.94 -11.18 -5.91
#